data_AF-A0A5C5UII6-F1
#
_entry.id   AF-A0A5C5UII6-F1
#
_cell.length_a   1.000
_cell.length_b   1.000
_cell.length_c   1.000
_cell.angle_alpha   90.00
_cell.angle_beta   90.00
_cell.angle_gamma   90.00
#
_symmetry.space_group_name_H-M   'P 1'
#
loop_
_entity.id
_entity.type
_entity.pdbx_description
1 polymer ?
#
loop_
_entity_poly.entity_id
_entity_poly.type
_entity_poly.pdbx_seq_one_letter_code
_entity_poly.pdbx_strand_id
1 'polypeptide(L)'
;MLNSDLDIRLESRIKELYQLHKERSANIDWSYHEFIPWDKAMSFQRVPWDESQVTLPEGVIIAVETALLTEVNLPWYTSHLDYTFKNSMEVINDFVRTWTAEEDQHSNLLETYLLVTRNVNPVRLHELRKRVVESGWFPDFTNPLATMAYTTLQELATLVFYNNVARVAGLYDKDLATLLRRVAKDEALHYAFYRDTVKAHLELDPNFIVYFEKVIINFSMPGAVMPDFNERMKTIAIDTNYGPLQYFDQVLDVVVKYWDIANLQPTSEDAKQSQANILKYHGRLKRITDRQLEKNKK
;
A
#
# COMPACT_ATOMS: atom_id res chain seq x y z
N MET A 1 8.87 -26.39 -16.69
CA MET A 1 8.16 -25.14 -16.33
C MET A 1 8.67 -24.72 -14.97
N LEU A 2 8.99 -23.44 -14.78
CA LEU A 2 9.33 -22.92 -13.46
C LEU A 2 8.14 -23.16 -12.52
N ASN A 3 8.42 -23.62 -11.30
CA ASN A 3 7.38 -23.67 -10.28
C ASN A 3 7.02 -22.23 -9.91
N SER A 4 5.73 -21.96 -9.91
CA SER A 4 5.17 -20.62 -9.70
C SER A 4 4.80 -20.39 -8.23
N ASP A 5 4.87 -21.45 -7.42
CA ASP A 5 4.70 -21.45 -5.98
C ASP A 5 5.93 -20.89 -5.26
N LEU A 6 5.73 -20.51 -4.00
CA LEU A 6 6.84 -20.15 -3.11
C LEU A 6 7.71 -21.38 -2.84
N ASP A 7 9.03 -21.23 -2.98
CA ASP A 7 9.96 -22.36 -2.94
C ASP A 7 10.12 -22.90 -1.52
N ILE A 8 9.77 -24.17 -1.30
CA ILE A 8 9.81 -24.83 0.01
C ILE A 8 11.20 -24.81 0.65
N ARG A 9 12.27 -24.69 -0.15
CA ARG A 9 13.65 -24.57 0.38
C ARG A 9 13.84 -23.29 1.20
N LEU A 10 12.97 -22.30 1.05
CA LEU A 10 13.01 -21.04 1.77
C LEU A 10 12.16 -21.03 3.05
N GLU A 11 11.47 -22.13 3.39
CA GLU A 11 10.54 -22.17 4.54
C GLU A 11 11.20 -21.69 5.84
N SER A 12 12.41 -22.17 6.15
CA SER A 12 13.14 -21.75 7.36
C SER A 12 13.43 -20.25 7.37
N ARG A 13 13.90 -19.71 6.24
CA ARG A 13 14.20 -18.28 6.11
C ARG A 13 12.92 -17.43 6.21
N ILE A 14 11.81 -17.89 5.65
CA ILE A 14 10.52 -17.19 5.73
C ILE A 14 9.98 -17.22 7.17
N LYS A 15 10.16 -18.33 7.91
CA LYS A 15 9.87 -18.41 9.35
C LYS A 15 10.66 -17.39 10.16
N GLU A 16 11.94 -17.21 9.85
CA GLU A 16 12.78 -16.18 10.47
C GLU A 16 12.29 -14.75 10.13
N LEU A 17 11.93 -14.49 8.87
CA LEU A 17 11.34 -13.20 8.47
C LEU A 17 10.03 -12.91 9.18
N TYR A 18 9.15 -13.91 9.31
CA TYR A 18 7.89 -13.76 10.03
C TYR A 18 8.09 -13.54 11.53
N GLN A 19 9.04 -14.26 12.14
CA GLN A 19 9.36 -14.06 13.55
C GLN A 19 9.92 -12.65 13.79
N LEU A 20 10.76 -12.14 12.89
CA LEU A 20 11.25 -10.76 12.92
C LEU A 20 10.10 -9.74 12.76
N HIS A 21 9.12 -10.01 11.88
CA HIS A 21 7.91 -9.19 11.75
C HIS A 21 7.19 -9.10 13.09
N LYS A 22 6.89 -10.24 13.73
CA LYS A 22 6.20 -10.29 15.03
C LYS A 22 6.96 -9.54 16.12
N GLU A 23 8.28 -9.70 16.20
CA GLU A 23 9.11 -9.00 17.19
C GLU A 23 9.05 -7.49 16.99
N ARG A 24 9.11 -7.03 15.74
CA ARG A 24 9.02 -5.60 15.43
C ARG A 24 7.61 -5.06 15.67
N SER A 25 6.58 -5.79 15.26
CA SER A 25 5.17 -5.46 15.45
C SER A 25 4.85 -5.33 16.95
N ALA A 26 5.31 -6.26 17.79
CA ALA A 26 5.13 -6.18 19.25
C ALA A 26 5.77 -4.94 19.89
N ASN A 27 6.86 -4.40 19.33
CA ASN A 27 7.49 -3.16 19.83
C ASN A 27 6.70 -1.90 19.45
N ILE A 28 5.75 -2.03 18.54
CA ILE A 28 4.93 -0.94 18.04
C ILE A 28 3.44 -1.28 18.17
N ASP A 29 3.06 -2.23 19.03
CA ASP A 29 1.68 -2.64 19.23
C ASP A 29 0.81 -1.42 19.59
N TRP A 30 -0.40 -1.37 19.03
CA TRP A 30 -1.28 -0.21 19.13
C TRP A 30 -2.71 -0.59 18.81
N SER A 31 -3.64 0.25 19.27
CA SER A 31 -5.05 0.16 18.90
C SER A 31 -5.61 1.52 18.48
N TYR A 32 -6.44 1.54 17.43
CA TYR A 32 -6.95 2.78 16.86
C TYR A 32 -7.59 3.75 17.87
N HIS A 33 -8.23 3.25 18.93
CA HIS A 33 -8.88 4.09 19.92
C HIS A 33 -7.92 5.02 20.69
N GLU A 34 -6.62 4.71 20.71
CA GLU A 34 -5.58 5.54 21.34
C GLU A 34 -5.26 6.82 20.52
N PHE A 35 -5.61 6.84 19.23
CA PHE A 35 -5.25 7.90 18.28
C PHE A 35 -6.42 8.80 17.87
N ILE A 36 -7.63 8.50 18.33
CA ILE A 36 -8.83 9.29 18.01
C ILE A 36 -8.96 10.45 19.00
N PRO A 37 -9.19 11.69 18.52
CA PRO A 37 -9.43 12.84 19.38
C PRO A 37 -10.87 12.83 19.92
N TRP A 38 -11.17 11.89 20.83
CA TRP A 38 -12.53 11.63 21.34
C TRP A 38 -13.21 12.86 21.96
N ASP A 39 -12.45 13.82 22.48
CA ASP A 39 -13.00 15.08 23.01
C ASP A 39 -13.72 15.93 21.95
N LYS A 40 -13.46 15.69 20.65
CA LYS A 40 -14.17 16.34 19.54
C LYS A 40 -15.50 15.65 19.21
N ALA A 41 -15.75 14.45 19.74
CA ALA A 41 -16.90 13.64 19.36
C ALA A 41 -18.23 14.26 19.83
N MET A 42 -19.19 14.35 18.92
CA MET A 42 -20.53 14.89 19.19
C MET A 42 -21.59 14.05 18.47
N SER A 43 -22.74 13.84 19.11
CA SER A 43 -23.86 13.12 18.51
C SER A 43 -24.37 13.80 17.23
N PHE A 44 -24.39 13.07 16.11
CA PHE A 44 -24.98 13.54 14.85
C PHE A 44 -26.51 13.72 14.91
N GLN A 45 -27.20 13.10 15.88
CA GLN A 45 -28.63 13.30 16.10
C GLN A 45 -28.93 14.62 16.82
N ARG A 46 -28.10 15.00 17.80
CA ARG A 46 -28.28 16.24 18.56
C ARG A 46 -27.69 17.45 17.86
N VAL A 47 -26.53 17.26 17.22
CA VAL A 47 -25.83 18.29 16.46
C VAL A 47 -25.60 17.71 15.07
N PRO A 48 -26.53 17.91 14.12
CA PRO A 48 -26.37 17.48 12.75
C PRO A 48 -25.07 17.98 12.13
N TRP A 49 -24.58 17.25 11.13
CA TRP A 49 -23.43 17.68 10.35
C TRP A 49 -23.79 18.91 9.51
N ASP A 50 -22.85 19.85 9.43
CA ASP A 50 -22.94 21.04 8.57
C ASP A 50 -21.55 21.34 7.98
N GLU A 51 -21.49 21.86 6.77
CA GLU A 51 -20.23 22.14 6.07
C GLU A 51 -19.33 23.12 6.83
N SER A 52 -19.90 24.04 7.62
CA SER A 52 -19.13 24.97 8.47
C SER A 52 -18.29 24.28 9.56
N GLN A 53 -18.53 22.99 9.82
CA GLN A 53 -17.76 22.19 10.78
C GLN A 53 -16.45 21.63 10.19
N VAL A 54 -16.28 21.69 8.86
CA VAL A 54 -15.07 21.22 8.19
C VAL A 54 -13.91 22.17 8.49
N THR A 55 -12.80 21.60 8.96
CA THR A 55 -11.61 22.36 9.40
C THR A 55 -10.36 22.04 8.61
N LEU A 56 -10.32 20.89 7.94
CA LEU A 56 -9.20 20.48 7.10
C LEU A 56 -9.33 21.03 5.67
N PRO A 57 -8.20 21.27 4.98
CA PRO A 57 -8.23 21.55 3.55
C PRO A 57 -8.81 20.38 2.75
N GLU A 58 -9.54 20.69 1.67
CA GLU A 58 -10.18 19.72 0.80
C GLU A 58 -9.21 18.63 0.31
N GLY A 59 -8.00 19.00 -0.14
CA GLY A 59 -7.00 18.04 -0.61
C GLY A 59 -6.53 17.05 0.47
N VAL A 60 -6.47 17.48 1.73
CA VAL A 60 -6.14 16.58 2.87
C VAL A 60 -7.30 15.63 3.12
N ILE A 61 -8.54 16.12 3.10
CA ILE A 61 -9.74 15.30 3.28
C ILE A 61 -9.84 14.25 2.17
N ILE A 62 -9.64 14.65 0.91
CA ILE A 62 -9.64 13.76 -0.25
C ILE A 62 -8.56 12.68 -0.09
N ALA A 63 -7.36 13.03 0.38
CA ALA A 63 -6.31 12.05 0.60
C ALA A 63 -6.68 11.02 1.68
N VAL A 64 -7.13 11.48 2.85
CA VAL A 64 -7.51 10.60 3.96
C VAL A 64 -8.71 9.72 3.59
N GLU A 65 -9.70 10.28 2.90
CA GLU A 65 -10.83 9.51 2.40
C GLU A 65 -10.41 8.49 1.34
N THR A 66 -9.52 8.86 0.43
CA THR A 66 -9.02 7.93 -0.60
C THR A 66 -8.25 6.76 0.03
N ALA A 67 -7.48 7.03 1.09
CA ALA A 67 -6.85 6.00 1.90
C ALA A 67 -7.90 5.10 2.54
N LEU A 68 -8.89 5.67 3.24
CA LEU A 68 -9.99 4.92 3.84
C LEU A 68 -10.70 4.01 2.83
N LEU A 69 -11.04 4.53 1.66
CA LEU A 69 -11.71 3.75 0.62
C LEU A 69 -10.84 2.63 0.04
N THR A 70 -9.51 2.77 0.14
CA THR A 70 -8.58 1.68 -0.15
C THR A 70 -8.63 0.65 0.98
N GLU A 71 -8.48 1.07 2.24
CA GLU A 71 -8.45 0.17 3.40
C GLU A 71 -9.73 -0.64 3.62
N VAL A 72 -10.92 -0.07 3.36
CA VAL A 72 -12.20 -0.80 3.54
C VAL A 72 -12.36 -2.00 2.61
N ASN A 73 -11.51 -2.13 1.58
CA ASN A 73 -11.48 -3.31 0.71
C ASN A 73 -10.70 -4.49 1.31
N LEU A 74 -10.22 -4.40 2.56
CA LEU A 74 -9.56 -5.51 3.26
C LEU A 74 -10.23 -6.89 3.09
N PRO A 75 -11.58 -7.04 3.10
CA PRO A 75 -12.21 -8.33 2.83
C PRO A 75 -11.84 -8.93 1.46
N TRP A 76 -11.72 -8.10 0.43
CA TRP A 76 -11.33 -8.52 -0.92
C TRP A 76 -9.84 -8.80 -1.01
N TYR A 77 -9.00 -8.02 -0.33
CA TYR A 77 -7.56 -8.27 -0.23
C TYR A 77 -7.28 -9.60 0.46
N THR A 78 -7.89 -9.81 1.62
CA THR A 78 -7.80 -11.05 2.39
C THR A 78 -8.27 -12.25 1.58
N SER A 79 -9.42 -12.13 0.90
CA SER A 79 -9.95 -13.21 0.05
C SER A 79 -9.00 -13.56 -1.11
N HIS A 80 -8.39 -12.55 -1.73
CA HIS A 80 -7.42 -12.75 -2.80
C HIS A 80 -6.13 -13.43 -2.29
N LEU A 81 -5.61 -12.98 -1.14
CA LEU A 81 -4.41 -13.55 -0.52
C LEU A 81 -4.64 -14.99 -0.05
N ASP A 82 -5.77 -15.26 0.62
CA ASP A 82 -6.14 -16.61 1.06
C ASP A 82 -6.29 -17.56 -0.14
N TYR A 83 -6.98 -17.13 -1.20
CA TYR A 83 -7.10 -17.92 -2.42
C TYR A 83 -5.74 -18.22 -3.06
N THR A 84 -4.89 -17.20 -3.17
CA THR A 84 -3.56 -17.30 -3.81
C THR A 84 -2.61 -18.19 -3.01
N PHE A 85 -2.61 -18.07 -1.68
CA PHE A 85 -1.67 -18.77 -0.80
C PHE A 85 -2.23 -20.04 -0.16
N LYS A 86 -3.46 -20.45 -0.50
CA LYS A 86 -4.14 -21.63 0.05
C LYS A 86 -3.28 -22.89 0.14
N ASN A 87 -2.46 -23.15 -0.89
CA ASN A 87 -1.60 -24.32 -0.97
C ASN A 87 -0.11 -24.01 -0.70
N SER A 88 0.20 -22.80 -0.21
CA SER A 88 1.55 -22.39 0.18
C SER A 88 1.93 -22.92 1.57
N MET A 89 3.18 -22.67 1.97
CA MET A 89 3.69 -22.99 3.31
C MET A 89 2.80 -22.38 4.42
N GLU A 90 2.63 -23.10 5.53
CA GLU A 90 1.79 -22.66 6.66
C GLU A 90 2.21 -21.27 7.18
N VAL A 91 3.51 -20.99 7.25
CA VAL A 91 4.07 -19.70 7.68
C VAL A 91 3.55 -18.50 6.85
N ILE A 92 3.27 -18.70 5.57
CA ILE A 92 2.72 -17.64 4.71
C ILE A 92 1.26 -17.37 5.08
N ASN A 93 0.49 -18.44 5.31
CA ASN A 93 -0.89 -18.32 5.76
C ASN A 93 -0.98 -17.73 7.17
N ASP A 94 -0.03 -18.04 8.06
CA ASP A 94 0.10 -17.38 9.37
C ASP A 94 0.36 -15.89 9.22
N PHE A 95 1.32 -15.51 8.37
CA PHE A 95 1.60 -14.10 8.10
C PHE A 95 0.36 -13.37 7.53
N VAL A 96 -0.35 -13.95 6.56
CA VAL A 96 -1.57 -13.35 5.99
C VAL A 96 -2.63 -13.11 7.07
N ARG A 97 -2.79 -14.03 8.04
CA ARG A 97 -3.70 -13.84 9.18
C ARG A 97 -3.25 -12.69 10.08
N THR A 98 -1.95 -12.59 10.38
CA THR A 98 -1.40 -11.48 11.16
C THR A 98 -1.53 -10.14 10.45
N TRP A 99 -1.14 -10.09 9.18
CA TRP A 99 -1.30 -8.91 8.30
C TRP A 99 -2.77 -8.46 8.29
N THR A 100 -3.72 -9.39 8.08
CA THR A 100 -5.16 -9.07 8.07
C THR A 100 -5.62 -8.46 9.41
N ALA A 101 -5.12 -8.97 10.53
CA ALA A 101 -5.46 -8.45 11.85
C ALA A 101 -4.86 -7.06 12.12
N GLU A 102 -3.66 -6.79 11.61
CA GLU A 102 -3.01 -5.48 11.69
C GLU A 102 -3.73 -4.46 10.79
N GLU A 103 -4.13 -4.84 9.58
CA GLU A 103 -4.82 -3.98 8.61
C GLU A 103 -6.25 -3.61 8.99
N ASP A 104 -6.98 -4.48 9.70
CA ASP A 104 -8.40 -4.25 10.04
C ASP A 104 -8.63 -2.91 10.74
N GLN A 105 -7.69 -2.51 11.60
CA GLN A 105 -7.79 -1.27 12.34
C GLN A 105 -7.46 -0.01 11.52
N HIS A 106 -6.83 -0.12 10.34
CA HIS A 106 -6.50 1.04 9.50
C HIS A 106 -7.75 1.77 9.03
N SER A 107 -8.70 1.04 8.43
CA SER A 107 -9.97 1.62 7.99
C SER A 107 -10.79 2.18 9.16
N ASN A 108 -10.82 1.46 10.29
CA ASN A 108 -11.51 1.88 11.51
C ASN A 108 -10.96 3.20 12.04
N LEU A 109 -9.63 3.36 12.06
CA LEU A 109 -8.95 4.57 12.48
C LEU A 109 -9.32 5.76 11.59
N LEU A 110 -9.20 5.60 10.27
CA LEU A 110 -9.43 6.67 9.30
C LEU A 110 -10.90 7.12 9.27
N GLU A 111 -11.85 6.17 9.24
CA GLU A 111 -13.28 6.47 9.25
C GLU A 111 -13.68 7.15 10.57
N THR A 112 -13.25 6.59 11.71
CA THR A 112 -13.56 7.17 13.01
C THR A 112 -13.01 8.58 13.16
N TYR A 113 -11.78 8.84 12.70
CA TYR A 113 -11.20 10.18 12.72
C TYR A 113 -12.04 11.17 11.90
N LEU A 114 -12.41 10.81 10.67
CA LEU A 114 -13.20 11.69 9.79
C LEU A 114 -14.58 12.01 10.39
N LEU A 115 -15.22 11.04 11.05
CA LEU A 115 -16.52 11.20 11.70
C LEU A 115 -16.42 12.01 13.00
N VAL A 116 -15.47 11.69 13.88
CA VAL A 116 -15.27 12.37 15.17
C VAL A 116 -14.89 13.84 14.95
N THR A 117 -14.08 14.13 13.93
CA THR A 117 -13.68 15.51 13.60
C THR A 117 -14.65 16.23 12.68
N ARG A 118 -15.69 15.54 12.18
CA ARG A 118 -16.75 16.10 11.31
C ARG A 118 -16.23 16.73 10.02
N ASN A 119 -15.04 16.33 9.57
CA ASN A 119 -14.43 16.81 8.33
C ASN A 119 -15.09 16.24 7.06
N VAL A 120 -16.06 15.33 7.20
CA VAL A 120 -16.84 14.79 6.09
C VAL A 120 -18.31 14.66 6.46
N ASN A 121 -19.18 14.76 5.46
CA ASN A 121 -20.59 14.42 5.61
C ASN A 121 -20.73 12.90 5.83
N PRO A 122 -21.31 12.47 6.98
CA PRO A 122 -21.38 11.05 7.34
C PRO A 122 -22.27 10.22 6.41
N VAL A 123 -23.33 10.81 5.84
CA VAL A 123 -24.24 10.11 4.92
C VAL A 123 -23.52 9.83 3.60
N ARG A 124 -22.88 10.86 3.04
CA ARG A 124 -22.13 10.73 1.79
C ARG A 124 -20.94 9.79 1.95
N LEU A 125 -20.24 9.80 3.09
CA LEU A 125 -19.16 8.86 3.36
C LEU A 125 -19.68 7.42 3.41
N HIS A 126 -20.78 7.17 4.12
CA HIS A 126 -21.38 5.84 4.21
C HIS A 126 -21.77 5.27 2.83
N GLU A 127 -22.45 6.07 2.00
CA GLU A 127 -22.85 5.66 0.64
C GLU A 127 -21.63 5.32 -0.23
N LEU A 128 -20.58 6.15 -0.15
CA LEU A 128 -19.36 5.95 -0.91
C LEU A 128 -18.60 4.71 -0.46
N ARG A 129 -18.42 4.54 0.85
CA ARG A 129 -17.81 3.36 1.47
C ARG A 129 -18.54 2.08 1.04
N LYS A 130 -19.87 2.08 1.14
CA LYS A 130 -20.70 0.94 0.75
C LYS A 130 -20.48 0.59 -0.73
N ARG A 131 -20.55 1.58 -1.63
CA ARG A 131 -20.33 1.36 -3.06
C ARG A 131 -18.96 0.78 -3.38
N VAL A 132 -17.91 1.27 -2.74
CA VAL A 132 -16.54 0.79 -2.95
C VAL A 132 -16.42 -0.67 -2.51
N VAL A 133 -16.91 -1.02 -1.32
CA VAL A 133 -16.89 -2.40 -0.83
C VAL A 133 -17.73 -3.32 -1.70
N GLU A 134 -18.90 -2.88 -2.18
CA GLU A 134 -19.73 -3.67 -3.11
C GLU A 134 -19.07 -3.88 -4.48
N SER A 135 -18.25 -2.93 -4.93
CA SER A 135 -17.53 -3.03 -6.20
C SER A 135 -16.35 -4.01 -6.09
N GLY A 136 -15.70 -4.04 -4.93
CA GLY A 136 -14.58 -4.91 -4.62
C GLY A 136 -13.34 -4.69 -5.48
N TRP A 137 -12.34 -5.54 -5.26
CA TRP A 137 -11.09 -5.53 -6.00
C TRP A 137 -10.72 -6.94 -6.44
N PHE A 138 -10.50 -7.13 -7.74
CA PHE A 138 -10.27 -8.44 -8.36
C PHE A 138 -9.09 -8.34 -9.35
N PRO A 139 -7.85 -8.61 -8.90
CA PRO A 139 -6.70 -8.64 -9.80
C PRO A 139 -6.80 -9.82 -10.77
N ASP A 140 -6.17 -9.70 -11.93
CA ASP A 140 -6.12 -10.73 -12.98
C ASP A 140 -4.96 -11.73 -12.81
N PHE A 141 -4.24 -11.66 -11.70
CA PHE A 141 -3.16 -12.58 -11.33
C PHE A 141 -3.51 -13.31 -10.04
N THR A 142 -3.15 -14.59 -9.95
CA THR A 142 -3.29 -15.43 -8.74
C THR A 142 -2.01 -16.23 -8.48
N ASN A 143 -0.89 -15.78 -9.04
CA ASN A 143 0.39 -16.43 -8.87
C ASN A 143 1.06 -15.96 -7.56
N PRO A 144 1.47 -16.86 -6.66
CA PRO A 144 2.07 -16.50 -5.37
C PRO A 144 3.24 -15.51 -5.46
N LEU A 145 4.19 -15.73 -6.38
CA LEU A 145 5.35 -14.85 -6.57
C LEU A 145 4.95 -13.47 -7.10
N ALA A 146 4.06 -13.42 -8.10
CA ALA A 146 3.52 -12.17 -8.62
C ALA A 146 2.75 -11.39 -7.53
N THR A 147 1.95 -12.08 -6.73
CA THR A 147 1.22 -11.47 -5.61
C THR A 147 2.17 -10.90 -4.55
N MET A 148 3.25 -11.63 -4.18
CA MET A 148 4.29 -11.11 -3.27
C MET A 148 4.98 -9.86 -3.82
N ALA A 149 5.25 -9.81 -5.12
CA ALA A 149 5.84 -8.64 -5.77
C ALA A 149 4.86 -7.45 -5.83
N TYR A 150 3.57 -7.73 -6.06
CA TYR A 150 2.53 -6.71 -6.10
C TYR A 150 2.33 -6.07 -4.72
N THR A 151 2.19 -6.90 -3.67
CA THR A 151 2.05 -6.42 -2.29
C THR A 151 3.31 -5.64 -1.88
N THR A 152 4.51 -6.08 -2.25
CA THR A 152 5.74 -5.29 -1.98
C THR A 152 5.65 -3.86 -2.52
N LEU A 153 5.19 -3.69 -3.77
CA LEU A 153 5.05 -2.35 -4.37
C LEU A 153 3.92 -1.55 -3.73
N GLN A 154 2.81 -2.20 -3.42
CA GLN A 154 1.64 -1.54 -2.85
C GLN A 154 1.87 -1.08 -1.41
N GLU A 155 2.47 -1.91 -0.56
CA GLU A 155 2.84 -1.60 0.83
C GLU A 155 3.86 -0.43 0.91
N LEU A 156 4.83 -0.41 -0.01
CA LEU A 156 5.75 0.73 -0.08
C LEU A 156 5.05 2.00 -0.59
N ALA A 157 4.09 1.86 -1.51
CA ALA A 157 3.31 2.98 -2.01
C ALA A 157 2.42 3.59 -0.91
N THR A 158 1.74 2.78 -0.10
CA THR A 158 0.95 3.23 1.07
C THR A 158 1.84 3.81 2.15
N LEU A 159 2.97 3.18 2.49
CA LEU A 159 3.97 3.74 3.40
C LEU A 159 4.39 5.18 3.01
N VAL A 160 4.76 5.39 1.74
CA VAL A 160 5.17 6.70 1.24
C VAL A 160 3.99 7.67 1.23
N PHE A 161 2.81 7.21 0.80
CA PHE A 161 1.59 7.99 0.79
C PHE A 161 1.24 8.51 2.19
N TYR A 162 1.15 7.64 3.19
CA TYR A 162 0.80 8.00 4.56
C TYR A 162 1.78 9.00 5.16
N ASN A 163 3.09 8.81 4.95
CA ASN A 163 4.09 9.77 5.41
C ASN A 163 3.98 11.15 4.73
N ASN A 164 3.70 11.18 3.42
CA ASN A 164 3.51 12.43 2.69
C ASN A 164 2.26 13.19 3.15
N VAL A 165 1.14 12.49 3.28
CA VAL A 165 -0.11 13.08 3.78
C VAL A 165 0.08 13.53 5.24
N ALA A 166 0.72 12.73 6.09
CA ALA A 166 0.98 13.11 7.49
C ALA A 166 1.80 14.40 7.62
N ARG A 167 2.76 14.62 6.73
CA ARG A 167 3.57 15.85 6.70
C ARG A 167 2.71 17.08 6.38
N VAL A 168 1.82 16.98 5.39
CA VAL A 168 0.94 18.09 5.00
C VAL A 168 -0.17 18.30 6.02
N ALA A 169 -0.83 17.23 6.46
CA ALA A 169 -1.86 17.25 7.48
C ALA A 169 -1.37 17.89 8.78
N GLY A 170 -0.11 17.67 9.17
CA GLY A 170 0.48 18.23 10.39
C GLY A 170 0.56 19.75 10.44
N LEU A 171 0.38 20.45 9.32
CA LEU A 171 0.23 21.91 9.27
C LEU A 171 -1.14 22.38 9.79
N TYR A 172 -2.14 21.49 9.80
CA TYR A 172 -3.54 21.78 10.11
C TYR A 172 -4.03 21.01 11.35
N ASP A 173 -3.70 19.71 11.44
CA ASP A 173 -4.08 18.84 12.55
C ASP A 173 -2.92 17.87 12.91
N LYS A 174 -2.40 18.01 14.13
CA LYS A 174 -1.30 17.18 14.65
C LYS A 174 -1.75 15.76 15.01
N ASP A 175 -3.01 15.58 15.38
CA ASP A 175 -3.58 14.27 15.72
C ASP A 175 -3.66 13.43 14.44
N LEU A 176 -4.14 14.03 13.34
CA LEU A 176 -4.16 13.40 12.03
C LEU A 176 -2.76 13.02 11.54
N ALA A 177 -1.80 13.92 11.69
CA ALA A 177 -0.43 13.62 11.31
C ALA A 177 0.16 12.45 12.12
N THR A 178 -0.21 12.35 13.39
CA THR A 178 0.27 11.30 14.30
C THR A 178 -0.35 9.94 13.96
N LEU A 179 -1.66 9.89 13.72
CA LEU A 179 -2.35 8.66 13.36
C LEU A 179 -1.92 8.15 11.97
N LEU A 180 -1.69 9.02 10.98
CA LEU A 180 -1.21 8.59 9.66
C LEU A 180 0.22 8.03 9.73
N ARG A 181 1.09 8.62 10.57
CA ARG A 181 2.42 8.05 10.85
C ARG A 181 2.37 6.74 11.61
N ARG A 182 1.29 6.47 12.35
CA ARG A 182 1.08 5.19 13.03
C ARG A 182 0.78 4.10 12.02
N VAL A 183 -0.18 4.33 11.12
CA VAL A 183 -0.48 3.40 10.01
C VAL A 183 0.77 3.14 9.17
N ALA A 184 1.49 4.19 8.78
CA ALA A 184 2.74 4.07 8.03
C ALA A 184 3.80 3.16 8.68
N LYS A 185 3.79 2.96 10.01
CA LYS A 185 4.73 2.02 10.65
C LYS A 185 4.36 0.57 10.39
N ASP A 186 3.08 0.24 10.27
CA ASP A 186 2.61 -1.11 9.98
C ASP A 186 2.96 -1.46 8.53
N GLU A 187 2.65 -0.56 7.59
CA GLU A 187 3.02 -0.67 6.16
C GLU A 187 4.53 -0.92 5.98
N ALA A 188 5.38 -0.31 6.82
CA ALA A 188 6.82 -0.51 6.76
C ALA A 188 7.24 -1.93 7.16
N LEU A 189 6.53 -2.55 8.11
CA LEU A 189 6.78 -3.93 8.52
C LEU A 189 6.24 -4.92 7.48
N HIS A 190 5.02 -4.67 6.97
CA HIS A 190 4.42 -5.47 5.90
C HIS A 190 5.28 -5.44 4.63
N TYR A 191 5.69 -4.25 4.20
CA TYR A 191 6.65 -4.05 3.11
C TYR A 191 7.92 -4.87 3.33
N ALA A 192 8.51 -4.83 4.52
CA ALA A 192 9.74 -5.56 4.81
C ALA A 192 9.58 -7.07 4.62
N PHE A 193 8.49 -7.65 5.14
CA PHE A 193 8.21 -9.09 5.00
C PHE A 193 8.06 -9.49 3.52
N TYR A 194 7.21 -8.79 2.77
CA TYR A 194 6.97 -9.09 1.35
C TYR A 194 8.23 -8.91 0.51
N ARG A 195 8.92 -7.77 0.68
CA ARG A 195 10.14 -7.43 -0.05
C ARG A 195 11.24 -8.44 0.16
N ASP A 196 11.46 -8.85 1.41
CA ASP A 196 12.55 -9.76 1.78
C ASP A 196 12.23 -11.20 1.36
N THR A 197 10.95 -11.58 1.35
CA THR A 197 10.50 -12.86 0.76
C THR A 197 10.78 -12.91 -0.74
N VAL A 198 10.45 -11.85 -1.50
CA VAL A 198 10.78 -11.78 -2.93
C VAL A 198 12.29 -11.80 -3.15
N LYS A 199 13.06 -11.04 -2.36
CA LYS A 199 14.53 -11.03 -2.44
C LYS A 199 15.11 -12.43 -2.24
N ALA A 200 14.63 -13.17 -1.24
CA ALA A 200 15.09 -14.52 -0.96
C ALA A 200 14.85 -15.48 -2.15
N HIS A 201 13.73 -15.33 -2.84
CA HIS A 201 13.45 -16.11 -4.05
C HIS A 201 14.42 -15.73 -5.19
N LEU A 202 14.63 -14.44 -5.45
CA LEU A 202 15.59 -14.00 -6.48
C LEU A 202 17.04 -14.45 -6.21
N GLU A 203 17.44 -14.50 -4.95
CA GLU A 203 18.76 -15.02 -4.54
C GLU A 203 18.88 -16.54 -4.73
N LEU A 204 17.77 -17.26 -4.54
CA LEU A 204 17.72 -18.71 -4.76
C LEU A 204 17.73 -19.07 -6.25
N ASP A 205 16.92 -18.38 -7.04
CA ASP A 205 16.90 -18.51 -8.49
C ASP A 205 16.55 -17.16 -9.17
N PRO A 206 17.51 -16.52 -9.87
CA PRO A 206 17.26 -15.27 -10.59
C PRO A 206 16.24 -15.41 -11.72
N ASN A 207 15.91 -16.64 -12.16
CA ASN A 207 14.89 -16.87 -13.18
C ASN A 207 13.47 -16.54 -12.70
N PHE A 208 13.22 -16.44 -11.38
CA PHE A 208 11.89 -16.05 -10.86
C PHE A 208 11.46 -14.63 -11.26
N ILE A 209 12.39 -13.81 -11.76
CA ILE A 209 12.07 -12.48 -12.30
C ILE A 209 10.98 -12.49 -13.39
N VAL A 210 10.76 -13.63 -14.07
CA VAL A 210 9.66 -13.79 -15.05
C VAL A 210 8.28 -13.51 -14.45
N TYR A 211 8.08 -13.77 -13.16
CA TYR A 211 6.80 -13.55 -12.47
C TYR A 211 6.59 -12.09 -12.07
N PHE A 212 7.66 -11.28 -12.03
CA PHE A 212 7.62 -9.91 -11.54
C PHE A 212 7.47 -8.87 -12.65
N GLU A 213 7.83 -9.22 -13.90
CA GLU A 213 7.79 -8.28 -15.03
C GLU A 213 6.42 -7.63 -15.20
N LYS A 214 5.35 -8.44 -15.33
CA LYS A 214 4.00 -7.92 -15.57
C LYS A 214 3.51 -7.07 -14.40
N VAL A 215 3.84 -7.48 -13.18
CA VAL A 215 3.48 -6.75 -11.95
C VAL A 215 4.14 -5.38 -11.93
N ILE A 216 5.46 -5.32 -12.16
CA ILE A 216 6.21 -4.06 -12.13
C ILE A 216 5.76 -3.11 -13.23
N ILE A 217 5.54 -3.62 -14.45
CA ILE A 217 5.21 -2.78 -15.61
C ILE A 217 3.77 -2.26 -15.54
N ASN A 218 2.83 -3.08 -15.06
CA ASN A 218 1.40 -2.79 -15.04
C ASN A 218 0.86 -2.44 -13.66
N PHE A 219 1.73 -2.17 -12.68
CA PHE A 219 1.32 -1.83 -11.33
C PHE A 219 0.26 -0.71 -11.33
N SER A 220 -0.84 -0.95 -10.63
CA SER A 220 -1.87 0.04 -10.37
C SER A 220 -2.33 -0.10 -8.93
N MET A 221 -2.67 1.03 -8.30
CA MET A 221 -3.19 1.01 -6.94
C MET A 221 -4.52 0.25 -6.89
N PRO A 222 -4.78 -0.56 -5.84
CA PRO A 222 -6.03 -1.32 -5.75
C PRO A 222 -7.26 -0.39 -5.67
N GLY A 223 -7.08 0.83 -5.16
CA GLY A 223 -8.08 1.88 -5.17
C GLY A 223 -8.53 2.37 -6.56
N ALA A 224 -7.93 1.93 -7.67
CA ALA A 224 -8.28 2.38 -9.02
C ALA A 224 -9.74 2.10 -9.43
N VAL A 225 -10.42 1.21 -8.71
CA VAL A 225 -11.85 0.89 -8.88
C VAL A 225 -12.79 1.90 -8.21
N MET A 226 -12.27 2.82 -7.39
CA MET A 226 -13.11 3.77 -6.66
C MET A 226 -13.69 4.88 -7.57
N PRO A 227 -14.84 5.46 -7.21
CA PRO A 227 -15.39 6.60 -7.91
C PRO A 227 -14.41 7.78 -7.98
N ASP A 228 -14.33 8.39 -9.16
CA ASP A 228 -13.55 9.59 -9.44
C ASP A 228 -12.04 9.46 -9.13
N PHE A 229 -11.50 8.23 -9.19
CA PHE A 229 -10.11 7.93 -8.82
C PHE A 229 -9.08 8.85 -9.50
N ASN A 230 -9.23 9.10 -10.80
CA ASN A 230 -8.29 9.96 -11.54
C ASN A 230 -8.30 11.41 -11.06
N GLU A 231 -9.44 11.92 -10.60
CA GLU A 231 -9.57 13.28 -10.08
C GLU A 231 -8.99 13.36 -8.67
N ARG A 232 -9.32 12.38 -7.81
CA ARG A 232 -8.71 12.23 -6.48
C ARG A 232 -7.19 12.19 -6.55
N MET A 233 -6.62 11.38 -7.45
CA MET A 233 -5.17 11.26 -7.60
C MET A 233 -4.51 12.55 -8.12
N LYS A 234 -5.19 13.34 -8.96
CA LYS A 234 -4.70 14.66 -9.35
C LYS A 234 -4.64 15.61 -8.17
N THR A 235 -5.71 15.66 -7.37
CA THR A 235 -5.76 16.51 -6.17
C THR A 235 -4.70 16.08 -5.15
N ILE A 236 -4.57 14.79 -4.88
CA ILE A 236 -3.54 14.22 -3.98
C ILE A 236 -2.13 14.58 -4.47
N ALA A 237 -1.85 14.46 -5.76
CA ALA A 237 -0.53 14.80 -6.30
C ALA A 237 -0.17 16.28 -6.08
N ILE A 238 -1.14 17.18 -6.19
CA ILE A 238 -0.94 18.62 -6.02
C ILE A 238 -0.87 18.98 -4.53
N ASP A 239 -1.82 18.49 -3.74
CA ASP A 239 -2.07 19.01 -2.39
C ASP A 239 -1.32 18.23 -1.30
N THR A 240 -1.05 16.94 -1.51
CA THR A 240 -0.36 16.09 -0.52
C THR A 240 0.99 15.57 -1.01
N ASN A 241 1.40 15.95 -2.22
CA ASN A 241 2.70 15.62 -2.81
C ASN A 241 2.93 14.11 -2.97
N TYR A 242 1.91 13.38 -3.39
CA TYR A 242 2.05 11.98 -3.81
C TYR A 242 1.48 11.78 -5.22
N GLY A 243 2.38 11.64 -6.21
CA GLY A 243 2.03 11.39 -7.60
C GLY A 243 3.08 10.55 -8.32
N PRO A 244 3.09 10.56 -9.67
CA PRO A 244 3.98 9.71 -10.47
C PRO A 244 5.48 9.86 -10.15
N LEU A 245 5.92 11.06 -9.76
CA LEU A 245 7.32 11.32 -9.38
C LEU A 245 7.68 10.58 -8.09
N GLN A 246 6.86 10.74 -7.05
CA GLN A 246 7.08 10.07 -5.78
C GLN A 246 6.96 8.55 -5.90
N TYR A 247 6.01 8.05 -6.71
CA TYR A 247 5.93 6.64 -7.02
C TYR A 247 7.23 6.13 -7.66
N PHE A 248 7.77 6.82 -8.66
CA PHE A 248 9.03 6.40 -9.26
C PHE A 248 10.20 6.43 -8.25
N ASP A 249 10.46 7.58 -7.63
CA ASP A 249 11.66 7.80 -6.80
C ASP A 249 11.63 7.03 -5.48
N GLN A 250 10.46 6.90 -4.85
CA GLN A 250 10.32 6.37 -3.49
C GLN A 250 9.75 4.95 -3.45
N VAL A 251 9.19 4.45 -4.56
CA VAL A 251 8.61 3.09 -4.63
C VAL A 251 9.37 2.24 -5.64
N LEU A 252 9.23 2.54 -6.93
CA LEU A 252 9.76 1.67 -7.99
C LEU A 252 11.29 1.60 -7.96
N ASP A 253 11.97 2.74 -7.88
CA ASP A 253 13.43 2.78 -7.86
C ASP A 253 14.01 2.09 -6.62
N VAL A 254 13.34 2.25 -5.47
CA VAL A 254 13.71 1.59 -4.21
C VAL A 254 13.61 0.07 -4.34
N VAL A 255 12.49 -0.44 -4.85
CA VAL A 255 12.28 -1.90 -5.02
C VAL A 255 13.23 -2.50 -6.05
N VAL A 256 13.38 -1.86 -7.21
CA VAL A 256 14.29 -2.32 -8.28
C VAL A 256 15.75 -2.41 -7.78
N LYS A 257 16.19 -1.41 -7.00
CA LYS A 257 17.53 -1.41 -6.40
C LYS A 257 17.68 -2.45 -5.29
N TYR A 258 16.68 -2.58 -4.40
CA TYR A 258 16.75 -3.53 -3.30
C TYR A 258 16.81 -4.98 -3.78
N TRP A 259 15.97 -5.32 -4.76
CA TRP A 259 16.00 -6.64 -5.41
C TRP A 259 17.23 -6.86 -6.28
N ASP A 260 18.02 -5.82 -6.52
CA ASP A 260 19.24 -5.84 -7.31
C ASP A 260 19.03 -6.36 -8.74
N ILE A 261 17.90 -5.94 -9.34
CA ILE A 261 17.43 -6.46 -10.64
C ILE A 261 18.50 -6.29 -11.73
N ALA A 262 19.28 -5.20 -11.69
CA ALA A 262 20.31 -4.93 -12.67
C ALA A 262 21.45 -5.96 -12.68
N ASN A 263 21.75 -6.57 -11.53
CA ASN A 263 22.89 -7.49 -11.38
C ASN A 263 22.48 -8.97 -11.34
N LEU A 264 21.18 -9.28 -11.39
CA LEU A 264 20.71 -10.66 -11.51
C LEU A 264 21.36 -11.34 -12.72
N GLN A 265 21.70 -12.62 -12.56
CA GLN A 265 22.31 -13.45 -13.61
C GLN A 265 21.35 -14.59 -14.00
N PRO A 266 20.20 -14.29 -14.63
CA PRO A 266 19.26 -15.31 -15.06
C PRO A 266 19.86 -16.23 -16.13
N THR A 267 19.53 -17.50 -16.06
CA THR A 267 20.04 -18.53 -16.97
C THR A 267 19.10 -18.78 -18.15
N SER A 268 17.78 -18.61 -17.97
CA SER A 268 16.79 -18.78 -19.04
C SER A 268 16.63 -17.52 -19.90
N GLU A 269 16.31 -17.71 -21.18
CA GLU A 269 16.09 -16.59 -22.11
C GLU A 269 14.87 -15.73 -21.70
N ASP A 270 13.79 -16.36 -21.23
CA ASP A 270 12.60 -15.63 -20.75
C ASP A 270 12.93 -14.72 -19.57
N ALA A 271 13.76 -15.18 -18.64
CA ALA A 271 14.17 -14.39 -17.48
C ALA A 271 15.12 -13.25 -17.86
N LYS A 272 16.06 -13.48 -18.78
CA LYS A 272 16.91 -12.40 -19.36
C LYS A 272 16.03 -11.34 -20.05
N GLN A 273 15.03 -11.76 -20.81
CA GLN A 273 14.10 -10.85 -21.48
C GLN A 273 13.27 -10.06 -20.46
N SER A 274 12.78 -10.72 -19.41
CA SER A 274 12.02 -10.08 -18.32
C SER A 274 12.84 -9.01 -17.60
N GLN A 275 14.09 -9.35 -17.24
CA GLN A 275 15.05 -8.41 -16.66
C GLN A 275 15.26 -7.19 -17.57
N ALA A 276 15.54 -7.42 -18.85
CA ALA A 276 15.74 -6.34 -19.82
C ALA A 276 14.51 -5.43 -19.96
N ASN A 277 13.30 -6.00 -19.95
CA ASN A 277 12.05 -5.26 -20.04
C ASN A 277 11.81 -4.39 -18.81
N ILE A 278 12.04 -4.93 -17.61
CA ILE A 278 11.93 -4.17 -16.35
C ILE A 278 12.92 -2.99 -16.35
N LEU A 279 14.19 -3.23 -16.68
CA LEU A 279 15.22 -2.17 -16.71
C LEU A 279 14.92 -1.10 -17.76
N LYS A 280 14.41 -1.50 -18.93
CA LYS A 280 13.97 -0.58 -19.98
C LYS A 280 12.79 0.28 -19.50
N TYR A 281 11.82 -0.32 -18.81
CA TYR A 281 10.68 0.38 -18.23
C TYR A 281 11.12 1.37 -17.15
N HIS A 282 11.95 0.93 -16.20
CA HIS A 282 12.54 1.76 -15.14
C HIS A 282 13.32 2.95 -15.73
N GLY A 283 14.22 2.71 -16.69
CA GLY A 283 14.98 3.77 -17.35
C GLY A 283 14.12 4.72 -18.20
N ARG A 284 12.96 4.27 -18.70
CA ARG A 284 11.97 5.15 -19.34
C ARG A 284 11.31 6.07 -18.32
N LEU A 285 10.82 5.52 -17.20
CA LEU A 285 10.18 6.31 -16.15
C LEU A 285 11.16 7.29 -15.51
N LYS A 286 12.40 6.88 -15.26
CA LYS A 286 13.46 7.77 -14.78
C LYS A 286 13.60 9.03 -15.64
N ARG A 287 13.69 8.86 -16.96
CA ARG A 287 13.82 9.99 -17.90
C ARG A 287 12.59 10.89 -17.90
N ILE A 288 11.39 10.35 -17.69
CA ILE A 288 10.16 11.15 -17.57
C ILE A 288 10.21 11.97 -16.27
N THR A 289 10.56 11.34 -15.16
CA THR A 289 10.71 11.98 -13.85
C THR A 289 11.75 13.10 -13.87
N ASP A 290 12.95 12.83 -14.41
CA ASP A 290 14.03 13.82 -14.51
C ASP A 290 13.59 15.07 -15.30
N ARG A 291 12.90 14.88 -16.44
CA ARG A 291 12.37 15.98 -17.26
C ARG A 291 11.31 16.81 -16.56
N GLN A 292 10.47 16.17 -15.74
CA GLN A 292 9.43 16.87 -14.99
C GLN A 292 10.02 17.68 -13.84
N LEU A 293 11.04 17.14 -13.14
CA LEU A 293 11.79 17.87 -12.13
C LEU A 293 12.53 19.08 -12.71
N GLU A 294 13.10 18.98 -13.91
CA GLU A 294 13.71 20.12 -14.60
C GLU A 294 12.69 21.22 -14.93
N LYS A 295 11.47 20.85 -15.31
CA LYS A 295 10.39 21.82 -15.57
C LYS A 295 9.95 22.53 -14.29
N ASN A 296 9.83 21.81 -13.18
CA ASN A 296 9.40 22.38 -11.90
C ASN A 296 10.44 23.33 -11.26
N LYS A 297 11.69 23.31 -11.74
CA LYS A 297 12.77 24.23 -11.33
C LYS A 297 12.80 25.54 -12.13
N LYS A 298 12.06 25.63 -13.24
CA LYS A 298 11.95 26.82 -14.09
C LYS A 298 10.69 27.60 -13.75
#